data_AF-A0A958K2G0-F1
#
_entry.id   AF-A0A958K2G0-F1
#
_cell.length_a   1.000
_cell.length_b   1.000
_cell.length_c   1.000
_cell.angle_alpha   90.00
_cell.angle_beta   90.00
_cell.angle_gamma   90.00
#
_symmetry.space_group_name_H-M   'P 1'
#
loop_
_entity.id
_entity.type
_entity.pdbx_description
1 polymer ?
#
loop_
_entity_poly.entity_id
_entity_poly.type
_entity_poly.pdbx_seq_one_letter_code
_entity_poly.pdbx_strand_id
1 'polypeptide(L)'
;MGRVADGTEVFIHRSVNVGGRHVENLVREALGSIRPTEEHFQTHTVDFRHPIGFDNVVEIRPGDTVLYAQIKRSGNWVSFIDGIEEGRATSALTISLKRRGESFQIVKAHLGDETMPSPDDRSIKTDDQWNDAVDYWEQNALLGKWLRHHRLIDEGTITRESPWYEDE
;
A
#
# COMPACT_ATOMS: atom_id res chain seq x y z
N MET A 1 21.20 -2.18 2.48
CA MET A 1 21.32 -2.84 1.17
C MET A 1 20.90 -4.29 1.31
N GLY A 2 20.24 -4.82 0.28
CA GLY A 2 19.91 -6.23 0.11
C GLY A 2 20.21 -6.67 -1.32
N ARG A 3 19.90 -7.92 -1.67
CA ARG A 3 20.07 -8.48 -3.02
C ARG A 3 18.86 -9.32 -3.38
N VAL A 4 18.42 -9.24 -4.64
CA VAL A 4 17.40 -10.15 -5.18
C VAL A 4 18.01 -11.49 -5.60
N ALA A 5 17.18 -12.46 -6.01
CA ALA A 5 17.59 -13.85 -6.25
C ALA A 5 18.71 -14.01 -7.30
N ASP A 6 18.81 -13.10 -8.27
CA ASP A 6 19.86 -13.11 -9.30
C ASP A 6 21.16 -12.41 -8.87
N GLY A 7 21.21 -11.90 -7.64
CA GLY A 7 22.35 -11.17 -7.08
C GLY A 7 22.34 -9.66 -7.31
N THR A 8 21.39 -9.11 -8.06
CA THR A 8 21.25 -7.67 -8.31
C THR A 8 21.05 -6.91 -7.00
N GLU A 9 21.75 -5.78 -6.87
CA GLU A 9 21.72 -4.98 -5.64
C GLU A 9 20.41 -4.21 -5.48
N VAL A 10 19.93 -4.17 -4.23
CA VAL A 10 18.74 -3.41 -3.85
C VAL A 10 19.05 -2.42 -2.73
N PHE A 11 18.76 -1.16 -2.99
CA PHE A 11 18.80 -0.08 -2.02
C PHE A 11 17.50 -0.03 -1.22
N ILE A 12 17.62 -0.32 0.08
CA ILE A 12 16.55 -0.17 1.06
C ILE A 12 16.69 1.24 1.64
N HIS A 13 15.88 2.19 1.18
CA HIS A 13 15.90 3.53 1.74
C HIS A 13 15.19 3.52 3.10
N ARG A 14 15.77 4.13 4.14
CA ARG A 14 15.17 4.18 5.49
C ARG A 14 13.79 4.85 5.53
N SER A 15 13.45 5.63 4.50
CA SER A 15 12.16 6.31 4.36
C SER A 15 11.14 5.53 3.52
N VAL A 16 11.44 4.31 3.09
CA VAL A 16 10.38 3.46 2.54
C VAL A 16 9.35 3.29 3.66
N ASN A 17 8.06 3.26 3.33
CA ASN A 17 6.97 2.98 4.27
C ASN A 17 7.01 1.52 4.79
N VAL A 18 8.20 1.01 5.10
CA VAL A 18 8.47 -0.24 5.80
C VAL A 18 8.02 0.02 7.22
N GLY A 19 6.91 -0.56 7.65
CA GLY A 19 6.23 -0.32 8.93
C GLY A 19 7.05 -0.69 10.18
N GLY A 20 8.23 -0.10 10.35
CA GLY A 20 9.18 -0.35 11.43
C GLY A 20 10.24 -1.41 11.11
N ARG A 21 11.11 -1.66 12.10
CA ARG A 21 12.27 -2.57 12.01
C ARG A 21 11.87 -4.02 11.67
N HIS A 22 10.68 -4.45 12.11
CA HIS A 22 10.15 -5.78 11.81
C HIS A 22 9.97 -6.00 10.31
N VAL A 23 9.32 -5.05 9.63
CA VAL A 23 9.08 -5.13 8.19
C VAL A 23 10.41 -5.02 7.41
N GLU A 24 11.42 -4.30 7.92
CA GLU A 24 12.76 -4.26 7.29
C GLU A 24 13.42 -5.65 7.23
N ASN A 25 13.29 -6.45 8.30
CA ASN A 25 13.83 -7.80 8.33
C ASN A 25 13.11 -8.71 7.33
N LEU A 26 11.78 -8.65 7.29
CA LEU A 26 10.97 -9.41 6.33
C LEU A 26 11.31 -9.03 4.89
N VAL A 27 11.50 -7.75 4.60
CA VAL A 27 11.94 -7.28 3.29
C VAL A 27 13.26 -7.93 2.89
N ARG A 28 14.26 -7.96 3.78
CA ARG A 28 15.57 -8.56 3.47
C ARG A 28 15.47 -10.05 3.15
N GLU A 29 14.60 -10.77 3.86
CA GLU A 29 14.33 -12.18 3.60
C GLU A 29 13.63 -12.37 2.25
N ALA A 30 12.56 -11.61 1.99
CA ALA A 30 11.78 -11.66 0.75
C ALA A 30 12.59 -11.31 -0.50
N LEU A 31 13.58 -10.41 -0.41
CA LEU A 31 14.42 -10.07 -1.56
C LEU A 31 15.08 -11.32 -2.16
N GLY A 32 15.52 -12.28 -1.34
CA GLY A 32 16.16 -13.51 -1.80
C GLY A 32 15.29 -14.41 -2.70
N SER A 33 13.95 -14.26 -2.65
CA SER A 33 13.01 -15.00 -3.49
C SER A 33 12.54 -14.23 -4.72
N ILE A 34 12.78 -12.91 -4.79
CA ILE A 34 12.33 -12.08 -5.91
C ILE A 34 13.22 -12.31 -7.12
N ARG A 35 12.60 -12.60 -8.27
CA ARG A 35 13.26 -12.65 -9.57
C ARG A 35 12.87 -11.40 -10.36
N PRO A 36 13.73 -10.37 -10.42
CA PRO A 36 13.37 -9.12 -11.06
C PRO A 36 13.24 -9.28 -12.58
N THR A 37 12.40 -8.46 -13.19
CA THR A 37 12.28 -8.34 -14.65
C THR A 37 13.07 -7.13 -15.16
N GLU A 38 13.09 -6.92 -16.48
CA GLU A 38 13.69 -5.72 -17.10
C GLU A 38 12.85 -4.45 -16.90
N GLU A 39 11.63 -4.58 -16.37
CA GLU A 39 10.70 -3.47 -16.20
C GLU A 39 11.25 -2.38 -15.26
N HIS A 40 10.85 -1.13 -15.56
CA HIS A 40 11.29 0.01 -14.77
C HIS A 40 10.67 0.02 -13.36
N PHE A 41 9.43 -0.45 -13.24
CA PHE A 41 8.70 -0.57 -11.99
C PHE A 41 8.06 -1.95 -11.96
N GLN A 42 8.15 -2.64 -10.82
CA GLN A 42 7.64 -3.99 -10.66
C GLN A 42 7.17 -4.21 -9.23
N THR A 43 6.08 -4.95 -9.07
CA THR A 43 5.54 -5.37 -7.78
C THR A 43 5.67 -6.88 -7.62
N HIS A 44 6.12 -7.33 -6.45
CA HIS A 44 6.28 -8.74 -6.12
C HIS A 44 5.62 -9.03 -4.78
N THR A 45 4.80 -10.08 -4.73
CA THR A 45 4.22 -10.58 -3.47
C THR A 45 4.93 -11.88 -3.08
N VAL A 46 5.45 -11.91 -1.86
CA VAL A 46 6.11 -13.08 -1.26
C VAL A 46 5.25 -13.63 -0.14
N ASP A 47 4.89 -14.91 -0.24
CA ASP A 47 4.20 -15.65 0.82
C ASP A 47 5.20 -16.38 1.73
N PHE A 48 5.19 -16.03 3.01
CA PHE A 48 6.04 -16.61 4.04
C PHE A 48 5.49 -17.91 4.62
N ARG A 49 4.25 -18.31 4.26
CA ARG A 49 3.56 -19.51 4.75
C ARG A 49 3.33 -19.57 6.27
N HIS A 50 3.59 -18.47 6.96
CA HIS A 50 3.27 -18.25 8.37
C HIS A 50 2.86 -16.79 8.57
N PRO A 51 2.10 -16.46 9.63
CA PRO A 51 1.77 -15.07 9.93
C PRO A 51 3.03 -14.22 10.13
N ILE A 52 3.10 -13.07 9.46
CA ILE A 52 4.20 -12.11 9.54
C ILE A 52 3.76 -10.74 10.07
N GLY A 53 2.47 -10.53 10.25
CA GLY A 53 1.91 -9.29 10.79
C GLY A 53 0.45 -9.15 10.39
N PHE A 54 0.01 -7.91 10.24
CA PHE A 54 -1.38 -7.59 9.92
C PHE A 54 -1.46 -6.69 8.69
N ASP A 55 -2.36 -7.04 7.78
CA ASP A 55 -2.73 -6.20 6.66
C ASP A 55 -3.56 -5.02 7.16
N ASN A 56 -3.19 -3.81 6.73
CA ASN A 56 -3.87 -2.58 7.10
C ASN A 56 -4.95 -2.15 6.10
N VAL A 57 -5.14 -2.90 5.01
CA VAL A 57 -6.31 -2.81 4.14
C VAL A 57 -7.30 -3.91 4.55
N VAL A 58 -8.57 -3.53 4.63
CA VAL A 58 -9.66 -4.45 4.94
C VAL A 58 -10.81 -4.22 3.97
N GLU A 59 -11.49 -5.31 3.67
CA GLU A 59 -12.75 -5.31 2.92
C GLU A 59 -13.84 -4.60 3.73
N ILE A 60 -14.57 -3.70 3.07
CA ILE A 60 -15.73 -2.98 3.60
C ILE A 60 -16.93 -3.94 3.65
N ARG A 61 -17.59 -4.02 4.79
CA ARG A 61 -18.76 -4.88 5.01
C ARG A 61 -20.03 -4.06 5.21
N PRO A 62 -21.21 -4.67 4.96
CA PRO A 62 -22.48 -4.03 5.28
C PRO A 62 -22.54 -3.59 6.75
N GLY A 63 -22.77 -2.29 6.97
CA GLY A 63 -22.84 -1.68 8.30
C GLY A 63 -21.54 -1.03 8.78
N ASP A 64 -20.43 -1.19 8.05
CA ASP A 64 -19.19 -0.47 8.35
C ASP A 64 -19.36 1.03 8.10
N THR A 65 -18.72 1.85 8.95
CA THR A 65 -18.65 3.30 8.75
C THR A 65 -17.38 3.64 7.99
N VAL A 66 -17.54 4.00 6.71
CA VAL A 66 -16.43 4.44 5.87
C VAL A 66 -16.24 5.95 5.99
N LEU A 67 -14.99 6.36 6.13
CA LEU A 67 -14.55 7.75 6.16
C LEU A 67 -13.50 7.96 5.08
N TYR A 68 -13.53 9.11 4.42
CA TYR A 68 -12.57 9.50 3.40
C TYR A 68 -11.76 10.67 3.91
N ALA A 69 -10.46 10.70 3.60
CA ALA A 69 -9.61 11.84 3.92
C ALA A 69 -8.42 11.93 2.97
N GLN A 70 -7.86 13.13 2.81
CA GLN A 70 -6.66 13.36 2.03
C GLN A 70 -5.40 13.10 2.85
N ILE A 71 -4.41 12.48 2.20
CA ILE A 71 -3.06 12.36 2.75
C ILE A 71 -2.31 13.68 2.57
N LYS A 72 -1.88 14.34 3.66
CA LYS A 72 -1.22 15.68 3.67
C LYS A 72 -0.11 15.85 2.63
N ARG A 73 0.67 14.80 2.40
CA ARG A 73 1.86 14.86 1.53
C ARG A 73 1.55 14.68 0.05
N SER A 74 0.59 13.82 -0.30
CA SER A 74 0.27 13.51 -1.69
C SER A 74 -0.96 14.25 -2.20
N GLY A 75 -1.89 14.61 -1.31
CA GLY A 75 -3.22 15.13 -1.66
C GLY A 75 -4.20 14.05 -2.10
N ASN A 76 -3.77 12.80 -2.25
CA ASN A 76 -4.63 11.70 -2.65
C ASN A 76 -5.69 11.42 -1.59
N TRP A 77 -6.92 11.15 -2.03
CA TRP A 77 -7.97 10.63 -1.17
C TRP A 77 -7.75 9.15 -0.88
N VAL A 78 -8.12 8.75 0.35
CA VAL A 78 -8.09 7.35 0.79
C VAL A 78 -9.31 7.09 1.67
N SER A 79 -9.89 5.89 1.55
CA SER A 79 -10.98 5.41 2.39
C SER A 79 -10.44 4.71 3.65
N PHE A 80 -11.17 4.83 4.75
CA PHE A 80 -10.83 4.29 6.06
C PHE A 80 -12.09 3.72 6.73
N ILE A 81 -11.97 2.60 7.45
CA ILE A 81 -13.07 2.06 8.24
C ILE A 81 -12.92 2.48 9.70
N ASP A 82 -13.87 3.28 10.20
CA ASP A 82 -13.89 3.65 11.62
C ASP A 82 -14.23 2.43 12.51
N GLY A 83 -13.68 2.42 13.72
CA GLY A 83 -13.93 1.36 14.70
C GLY A 83 -13.13 0.06 14.50
N ILE A 84 -12.39 -0.10 13.40
CA ILE A 84 -11.47 -1.25 13.22
C ILE A 84 -10.04 -0.85 13.59
N GLU A 85 -9.54 -1.44 14.68
CA GLU A 85 -8.19 -1.15 15.21
C GLU A 85 -7.12 -2.16 14.76
N GLU A 86 -7.51 -3.40 14.49
CA GLU A 86 -6.60 -4.47 14.08
C GLU A 86 -6.91 -4.99 12.69
N GLY A 87 -5.84 -5.25 11.95
CA GLY A 87 -5.90 -5.78 10.60
C GLY A 87 -6.15 -7.27 10.56
N ARG A 88 -6.27 -7.85 9.37
CA ARG A 88 -6.28 -9.30 9.19
C ARG A 88 -4.84 -9.81 9.27
N ALA A 89 -4.60 -10.90 10.00
CA ALA A 89 -3.28 -11.52 10.01
C ALA A 89 -2.91 -11.96 8.59
N THR A 90 -1.68 -11.67 8.16
CA THR A 90 -1.22 -11.96 6.80
C THR A 90 0.11 -12.71 6.81
N SER A 91 0.30 -13.59 5.82
CA SER A 91 1.57 -14.22 5.48
C SER A 91 2.25 -13.58 4.25
N ALA A 92 1.58 -12.61 3.62
CA ALA A 92 2.03 -11.98 2.38
C ALA A 92 2.75 -10.66 2.65
N LEU A 93 3.84 -10.43 1.91
CA LEU A 93 4.55 -9.16 1.84
C LEU A 93 4.66 -8.74 0.38
N THR A 94 4.01 -7.63 0.04
CA THR A 94 4.14 -7.00 -1.28
C THR A 94 5.25 -5.95 -1.27
N ILE A 95 6.19 -6.06 -2.21
CA ILE A 95 7.34 -5.18 -2.39
C ILE A 95 7.31 -4.59 -3.80
N SER A 96 7.30 -3.26 -3.88
CA SER A 96 7.44 -2.54 -5.15
C SER A 96 8.88 -2.07 -5.33
N LEU A 97 9.49 -2.44 -6.46
CA LEU A 97 10.86 -2.09 -6.84
C LEU A 97 10.86 -1.13 -8.02
N LYS A 98 11.79 -0.18 -8.01
CA LYS A 98 12.06 0.74 -9.12
C LYS A 98 13.50 0.59 -9.59
N ARG A 99 13.70 0.35 -10.88
CA ARG A 99 15.03 0.20 -11.49
C ARG A 99 15.79 1.53 -11.48
N ARG A 100 17.07 1.48 -11.09
CA ARG A 100 18.03 2.59 -11.00
C ARG A 100 19.37 2.14 -11.58
N GLY A 101 19.53 2.31 -12.90
CA GLY A 101 20.68 1.77 -13.63
C GLY A 101 20.69 0.24 -13.52
N GLU A 102 21.79 -0.30 -13.00
CA GLU A 102 22.01 -1.75 -12.78
C GLU A 102 21.49 -2.23 -11.42
N SER A 103 20.79 -1.39 -10.66
CA SER A 103 20.29 -1.71 -9.33
C SER A 103 18.79 -1.46 -9.20
N PHE A 104 18.21 -1.88 -8.09
CA PHE A 104 16.83 -1.53 -7.72
C PHE A 104 16.77 -0.69 -6.44
N GLN A 105 15.72 0.09 -6.34
CA GLN A 105 15.33 0.81 -5.13
C GLN A 105 13.96 0.28 -4.69
N ILE A 106 13.81 -0.03 -3.40
CA ILE A 106 12.48 -0.29 -2.84
C ILE A 106 11.71 1.02 -2.75
N VAL A 107 10.50 1.03 -3.31
CA VAL A 107 9.58 2.17 -3.26
C VAL A 107 8.54 1.99 -2.15
N LYS A 108 8.00 0.79 -2.03
CA LYS A 108 6.97 0.42 -1.05
C LYS A 108 7.20 -1.01 -0.57
N ALA A 109 6.90 -1.26 0.70
CA ALA A 109 6.77 -2.59 1.27
C ALA A 109 5.51 -2.58 2.14
N HIS A 110 4.62 -3.53 1.94
CA HIS A 110 3.31 -3.60 2.58
C HIS A 110 3.04 -5.03 3.04
N LEU A 111 2.62 -5.19 4.29
CA LEU A 111 2.14 -6.47 4.80
C LEU A 111 0.72 -6.66 4.29
N GLY A 112 0.48 -7.71 3.52
CA GLY A 112 -0.75 -7.87 2.75
C GLY A 112 -0.43 -8.24 1.30
N ASP A 113 -1.50 -8.46 0.54
CA ASP A 113 -1.44 -8.63 -0.90
C ASP A 113 -1.29 -7.27 -1.61
N GLU A 114 -1.23 -7.29 -2.95
CA GLU A 114 -1.10 -6.04 -3.70
C GLU A 114 -2.35 -5.16 -3.53
N THR A 115 -2.10 -3.90 -3.18
CA THR A 115 -3.14 -2.87 -3.05
C THR A 115 -3.16 -2.02 -4.32
N MET A 116 -4.35 -1.69 -4.83
CA MET A 116 -4.46 -0.72 -5.92
C MET A 116 -3.97 0.67 -5.51
N PRO A 117 -3.41 1.46 -6.46
CA PRO A 117 -3.19 2.88 -6.23
C PRO A 117 -4.51 3.58 -5.89
N SER A 118 -4.46 4.68 -5.14
CA SER A 118 -5.65 5.54 -4.96
C SER A 118 -6.08 6.11 -6.33
N PRO A 119 -7.38 6.38 -6.56
CA PRO A 119 -7.86 6.91 -7.85
C PRO A 119 -7.19 8.23 -8.27
N ASP A 120 -6.77 9.05 -7.31
CA ASP A 120 -6.07 10.32 -7.57
C ASP A 120 -4.55 10.17 -7.74
N ASP A 121 -4.03 8.94 -7.70
CA ASP A 121 -2.60 8.71 -7.82
C ASP A 121 -2.10 9.08 -9.22
N ARG A 122 -1.00 9.84 -9.28
CA ARG A 122 -0.41 10.31 -10.54
C ARG A 122 0.07 9.18 -11.46
N SER A 123 0.16 7.95 -10.97
CA SER A 123 0.48 6.77 -11.78
C SER A 123 -0.67 6.29 -12.65
N ILE A 124 -1.92 6.61 -12.32
CA ILE A 124 -3.11 6.32 -13.14
C ILE A 124 -3.08 7.21 -14.38
N LYS A 125 -3.21 6.60 -15.57
CA LYS A 125 -3.08 7.25 -16.88
C LYS A 125 -4.31 7.10 -17.77
N THR A 126 -5.16 6.13 -17.49
CA THR A 126 -6.33 5.81 -18.32
C THR A 126 -7.58 5.72 -17.45
N ASP A 127 -8.74 5.90 -18.09
CA ASP A 127 -10.04 5.79 -17.42
C ASP A 127 -10.26 4.38 -16.88
N ASP A 128 -9.84 3.34 -17.60
CA ASP A 128 -9.91 1.94 -17.13
C ASP A 128 -9.12 1.74 -15.83
N GLN A 129 -7.89 2.28 -15.74
CA GLN A 129 -7.08 2.21 -14.52
C GLN A 129 -7.71 2.99 -13.36
N TRP A 130 -8.37 4.09 -13.68
CA TRP A 130 -9.09 4.88 -12.69
C TRP A 130 -10.30 4.12 -12.16
N ASN A 131 -11.11 3.52 -13.05
CA ASN A 131 -12.27 2.70 -12.70
C ASN A 131 -11.86 1.50 -11.84
N ASP A 132 -10.83 0.76 -12.24
CA ASP A 132 -10.31 -0.38 -11.46
C ASP A 132 -9.86 0.05 -10.04
N ALA A 133 -9.24 1.23 -9.92
CA ALA A 133 -8.84 1.78 -8.64
C ALA A 133 -10.05 2.17 -7.78
N VAL A 134 -11.06 2.80 -8.37
CA VAL A 134 -12.30 3.16 -7.67
C VAL A 134 -13.01 1.91 -7.19
N ASP A 135 -13.29 0.94 -8.07
CA ASP A 135 -13.95 -0.33 -7.74
C ASP A 135 -13.25 -1.05 -6.58
N TYR A 136 -11.91 -1.03 -6.57
CA TYR A 136 -11.12 -1.58 -5.48
C TYR A 136 -11.35 -0.82 -4.17
N TRP A 137 -11.24 0.51 -4.17
CA TRP A 137 -11.35 1.34 -2.96
C TRP A 137 -12.79 1.57 -2.47
N GLU A 138 -13.79 1.20 -3.27
CA GLU A 138 -15.18 1.06 -2.82
C GLU A 138 -15.40 -0.19 -1.97
N GLN A 139 -14.65 -1.25 -2.27
CA GLN A 139 -14.75 -2.53 -1.57
C GLN A 139 -13.72 -2.67 -0.45
N ASN A 140 -12.73 -1.78 -0.41
CA ASN A 140 -11.60 -1.86 0.51
C ASN A 140 -11.30 -0.50 1.13
N ALA A 141 -10.83 -0.51 2.37
CA ALA A 141 -10.43 0.70 3.09
C ALA A 141 -9.28 0.40 4.06
N LEU A 142 -8.55 1.45 4.44
CA LEU A 142 -7.53 1.36 5.47
C LEU A 142 -8.16 1.27 6.87
N LEU A 143 -7.43 0.70 7.83
CA LEU A 143 -7.87 0.70 9.24
C LEU A 143 -8.04 2.13 9.78
N GLY A 144 -9.16 2.41 10.45
CA GLY A 144 -9.48 3.73 11.00
C GLY A 144 -8.47 4.26 12.03
N LYS A 145 -7.67 3.40 12.67
CA LYS A 145 -6.54 3.87 13.51
C LYS A 145 -5.56 4.76 12.77
N TRP A 146 -5.45 4.63 11.44
CA TRP A 146 -4.60 5.48 10.61
C TRP A 146 -5.18 6.88 10.40
N LEU A 147 -6.51 7.06 10.49
CA LEU A 147 -7.12 8.40 10.52
C LEU A 147 -6.61 9.22 11.71
N ARG A 148 -6.40 8.55 12.85
CA ARG A 148 -5.90 9.19 14.08
C ARG A 148 -4.42 9.53 14.01
N HIS A 149 -3.71 9.16 12.94
CA HIS A 149 -2.35 9.62 12.70
C HIS A 149 -2.39 11.01 12.07
N HIS A 150 -2.65 12.02 12.90
CA HIS A 150 -2.75 13.45 12.57
C HIS A 150 -1.58 14.01 11.71
N ARG A 151 -0.44 13.32 11.67
CA ARG A 151 0.72 13.67 10.84
C ARG A 151 0.58 13.25 9.38
N LEU A 152 -0.30 12.30 9.06
CA LEU A 152 -0.48 11.73 7.73
C LEU A 152 -1.74 12.31 7.04
N ILE A 153 -2.78 12.62 7.81
CA ILE A 153 -4.09 13.01 7.29
C ILE A 153 -4.33 14.52 7.40
N ASP A 154 -4.95 15.10 6.38
CA ASP A 154 -5.49 16.45 6.44
C ASP A 154 -6.87 16.44 7.10
N GLU A 155 -6.91 16.77 8.39
CA GLU A 155 -8.13 16.68 9.21
C GLU A 155 -9.29 17.52 8.67
N GLY A 156 -9.00 18.60 7.93
CA GLY A 156 -10.03 19.43 7.30
C GLY A 156 -10.77 18.74 6.15
N THR A 157 -10.34 17.55 5.75
CA THR A 157 -10.88 16.80 4.60
C THR A 157 -11.66 15.56 4.99
N ILE A 158 -11.79 15.26 6.29
CA ILE A 158 -12.49 14.05 6.74
C ILE A 158 -13.98 14.16 6.42
N THR A 159 -14.49 13.23 5.61
CA THR A 159 -15.90 13.19 5.18
C THR A 159 -16.43 11.75 5.13
N ARG A 160 -17.75 11.60 5.08
CA ARG A 160 -18.44 10.32 4.82
C ARG A 160 -18.83 10.15 3.35
N GLU A 161 -18.78 11.22 2.58
CA GLU A 161 -19.11 11.21 1.15
C GLU A 161 -17.89 10.77 0.35
N SER A 162 -18.09 9.85 -0.58
CA SER A 162 -17.01 9.40 -1.45
C SER A 162 -16.56 10.56 -2.33
N PRO A 163 -15.25 10.90 -2.36
CA PRO A 163 -14.75 11.99 -3.19
C PRO A 163 -14.64 11.63 -4.67
N TRP A 164 -14.90 10.37 -5.04
CA TRP A 164 -14.74 9.86 -6.39
C TRP A 164 -16.06 9.83 -7.19
N TYR A 165 -17.18 10.15 -6.54
CA TYR A 165 -18.47 10.34 -7.21
C TYR A 165 -18.93 11.77 -6.99
N GLU A 166 -19.38 12.41 -8.08
CA GLU A 166 -20.27 13.56 -7.96
C GLU A 166 -21.69 13.00 -7.84
N ASP A 167 -22.48 13.53 -6.89
CA ASP A 167 -23.92 13.31 -6.91
C ASP A 167 -24.45 13.83 -8.27
N GLU A 168 -24.92 12.92 -9.13
CA GLU A 168 -25.67 13.28 -10.35
C GLU A 168 -27.01 13.98 -10.01
#